data_AF-A0AA38NUS0-F1
#
_entry.id   AF-A0AA38NUS0-F1
#
_cell.length_a   1.000
_cell.length_b   1.000
_cell.length_c   1.000
_cell.angle_alpha   90.00
_cell.angle_beta   90.00
_cell.angle_gamma   90.00
#
_symmetry.space_group_name_H-M   'P 1'
#
loop_
_entity.id
_entity.type
_entity.pdbx_description
1 polymer ?
#
loop_
_entity_poly.entity_id
_entity_poly.type
_entity_poly.pdbx_seq_one_letter_code
_entity_poly.pdbx_strand_id
1 'polypeptide(L)'
;YVQPAGTDQTPSIPTIIARAQKNTFTYADLRPGRGSSSFSSSSSSSSSSSSSSSQIPIQIYPVPYSEHSSFFELTCFAMSFEWGRMIATVNVGSERERGKMGRWVERWERERKRVTKEGKEGREYVVPSRKEDYW
;
A
#
# COMPACT_ATOMS: atom_id res chain seq x y z
N TYR A 1 12.01 0.59 20.13
CA TYR A 1 10.72 -0.15 20.19
C TYR A 1 9.91 0.22 18.95
N VAL A 2 9.75 -0.70 17.99
CA VAL A 2 8.87 -0.50 16.82
C VAL A 2 7.53 -1.12 17.21
N GLN A 3 6.45 -0.33 17.18
CA GLN A 3 5.14 -0.88 17.50
C GLN A 3 4.71 -1.92 16.45
N PRO A 4 4.02 -3.01 16.86
CA PRO A 4 3.58 -4.03 15.92
C PRO A 4 2.63 -3.45 14.85
N ALA A 5 2.65 -4.03 13.65
CA ALA A 5 1.81 -3.60 12.54
C ALA A 5 0.33 -3.59 12.99
N GLY A 6 -0.32 -2.42 12.89
CA GLY A 6 -1.74 -2.25 13.23
C GLY A 6 -2.07 -1.57 14.56
N THR A 7 -1.10 -1.26 15.43
CA THR A 7 -1.40 -0.57 16.72
C THR A 7 -1.53 0.95 16.61
N ASP A 8 -0.88 1.56 15.62
CA ASP A 8 -0.99 3.00 15.36
C ASP A 8 -2.16 3.27 14.41
N GLN A 9 -3.36 3.44 14.97
CA GLN A 9 -4.58 3.64 14.18
C GLN A 9 -4.60 4.98 13.45
N THR A 10 -3.70 5.92 13.78
CA THR A 10 -3.68 7.27 13.20
C THR A 10 -2.27 7.88 13.16
N PRO A 11 -1.36 7.36 12.31
CA PRO A 11 0.00 7.88 12.20
C PRO A 11 0.02 9.36 11.79
N SER A 12 1.07 10.08 12.19
CA SER A 12 1.29 11.46 11.72
C SER A 12 1.64 11.48 10.22
N ILE A 13 1.42 12.62 9.54
CA ILE A 13 1.76 12.79 8.12
C ILE A 13 3.26 12.52 7.85
N PRO A 14 4.21 13.07 8.64
CA PRO A 14 5.62 12.73 8.49
C PRO A 14 5.90 11.22 8.67
N THR A 15 5.19 10.57 9.60
CA THR A 15 5.33 9.13 9.83
C THR A 15 4.82 8.31 8.64
N ILE A 16 3.71 8.70 8.01
CA ILE A 16 3.18 8.05 6.81
C ILE A 16 4.19 8.12 5.68
N ILE A 17 4.76 9.31 5.44
CA ILE A 17 5.75 9.54 4.40
C ILE A 17 7.01 8.70 4.66
N ALA A 18 7.54 8.71 5.89
CA ALA A 18 8.74 7.97 6.25
C ALA A 18 8.57 6.44 6.23
N ARG A 19 7.38 5.91 6.58
CA ARG A 19 7.13 4.46 6.60
C ARG A 19 7.03 3.89 5.18
N ALA A 20 6.33 4.57 4.29
CA ALA A 20 6.11 4.08 2.93
C ALA A 20 7.40 3.98 2.11
N GLN A 21 8.38 4.84 2.38
CA GLN A 21 9.70 4.78 1.75
C GLN A 21 10.49 3.50 2.11
N LYS A 22 10.15 2.81 3.21
CA LYS A 22 10.89 1.61 3.67
C LYS A 22 10.36 0.31 3.09
N ASN A 23 9.08 0.25 2.73
CA ASN A 23 8.47 -0.99 2.25
C ASN A 23 8.79 -1.17 0.77
N THR A 24 9.50 -2.24 0.42
CA THR A 24 9.75 -2.64 -0.97
C THR A 24 9.18 -4.05 -1.15
N PHE A 25 8.30 -4.22 -2.13
CA PHE A 25 7.82 -5.53 -2.56
C PHE A 25 8.56 -5.91 -3.85
N THR A 26 9.12 -7.10 -3.89
CA THR A 26 9.93 -7.63 -4.99
C THR A 26 9.46 -9.03 -5.36
N TYR A 27 10.03 -9.60 -6.42
CA TYR A 27 9.74 -10.98 -6.81
C TYR A 27 10.05 -12.00 -5.70
N ALA A 28 10.99 -11.69 -4.80
CA ALA A 28 11.35 -12.56 -3.67
C ALA A 28 10.24 -12.67 -2.62
N ASP A 29 9.30 -11.72 -2.61
CA ASP A 29 8.16 -11.70 -1.69
C ASP A 29 6.95 -12.49 -2.23
N LEU A 30 7.01 -12.99 -3.47
CA LEU A 30 5.94 -13.77 -4.08
C LEU A 30 5.83 -15.15 -3.42
N ARG A 31 4.63 -15.47 -2.96
CA ARG A 31 4.30 -16.76 -2.32
C ARG A 31 3.30 -17.53 -3.16
N PRO A 32 3.45 -18.86 -3.30
CA PRO A 32 2.45 -19.68 -3.97
C PRO A 32 1.07 -19.49 -3.35
N GLY A 33 0.11 -19.11 -4.19
CA GLY A 33 -1.28 -18.92 -3.85
C GLY A 33 -2.05 -20.24 -3.81
N ARG A 34 -3.29 -20.15 -3.33
CA ARG A 34 -4.21 -21.28 -3.27
C ARG A 34 -4.47 -21.83 -4.68
N GLY A 35 -4.40 -23.15 -4.84
CA GLY A 35 -4.53 -23.82 -6.15
C GLY A 35 -3.19 -24.15 -6.83
N SER A 36 -2.05 -23.77 -6.22
CA SER A 36 -0.74 -24.26 -6.66
C SER A 36 -0.59 -25.75 -6.34
N SER A 37 -0.17 -26.56 -7.31
CA SER A 37 0.11 -27.99 -7.15
C SER A 37 1.62 -28.22 -7.19
N SER A 38 2.20 -28.66 -6.08
CA SER A 38 3.59 -29.13 -6.07
C SER A 38 3.67 -30.53 -6.65
N PHE A 39 4.74 -30.85 -7.36
CA PHE A 39 5.08 -32.23 -7.67
C PHE A 39 5.32 -32.96 -6.34
N SER A 40 4.42 -33.87 -5.96
CA SER A 40 4.62 -34.72 -4.79
C SER A 40 5.65 -35.79 -5.16
N SER A 41 6.94 -35.50 -4.97
CA SER A 41 7.95 -36.55 -4.84
C SER A 41 7.78 -37.24 -3.48
N SER A 42 6.68 -37.97 -3.35
CA SER A 42 6.49 -38.91 -2.25
C SER A 42 7.37 -40.12 -2.54
N SER A 43 8.52 -40.19 -1.86
CA SER A 43 9.22 -41.46 -1.63
C SER A 43 8.30 -42.35 -0.81
N SER A 44 7.40 -43.07 -1.47
CA SER A 44 6.49 -44.01 -0.82
C SER A 44 6.22 -45.16 -1.77
N SER A 45 6.94 -46.25 -1.52
CA SER A 45 6.78 -47.55 -2.17
C SER A 45 5.37 -48.06 -1.90
N SER A 46 4.45 -47.91 -2.85
CA SER A 46 3.16 -48.61 -2.83
C SER A 46 2.56 -48.64 -4.24
N SER A 47 2.58 -49.84 -4.81
CA SER A 47 2.00 -50.21 -6.09
C SER A 47 0.48 -50.02 -6.08
N SER A 48 -0.08 -49.26 -7.01
CA SER A 48 -1.49 -49.38 -7.45
C SER A 48 -1.70 -48.58 -8.73
N SER A 49 -2.18 -49.28 -9.76
CA SER A 49 -2.56 -48.77 -11.08
C SER A 49 -3.63 -47.68 -10.97
N SER A 50 -3.40 -46.50 -11.54
CA SER A 50 -4.43 -45.48 -11.71
C SER A 50 -4.13 -44.61 -12.93
N SER A 51 -5.17 -44.37 -13.71
CA SER A 51 -5.18 -43.76 -15.04
C SER A 51 -4.41 -42.45 -15.13
N SER A 52 -3.49 -42.38 -16.09
CA SER A 52 -2.53 -41.30 -16.31
C SER A 52 -3.19 -40.01 -16.80
N SER A 53 -3.73 -39.21 -15.90
CA SER A 53 -3.79 -37.76 -16.14
C SER A 53 -2.45 -37.19 -15.69
N SER A 54 -1.57 -36.87 -16.65
CA SER A 54 -0.32 -36.17 -16.39
C SER A 54 -0.63 -34.79 -15.81
N GLN A 55 -0.70 -34.67 -14.48
CA GLN A 55 -0.89 -33.38 -13.83
C GLN A 55 0.39 -32.57 -14.00
N ILE A 56 0.36 -31.64 -14.95
CA ILE A 56 1.40 -30.61 -15.11
C ILE A 56 1.39 -29.78 -13.82
N PRO A 57 2.54 -29.59 -13.13
CA PRO A 57 2.59 -28.78 -11.93
C PRO A 57 2.28 -27.32 -12.28
N ILE A 58 1.26 -26.75 -11.63
CA ILE A 58 0.86 -25.34 -11.79
C ILE A 58 1.26 -24.57 -10.53
N GLN A 59 1.91 -23.43 -10.70
CA GLN A 59 2.19 -22.47 -9.63
C GLN A 59 1.44 -21.17 -9.90
N ILE A 60 0.70 -20.69 -8.91
CA ILE A 60 -0.09 -19.45 -9.00
C ILE A 60 0.53 -18.45 -8.03
N TYR A 61 0.90 -17.26 -8.49
CA TYR A 61 1.45 -16.22 -7.64
C TYR A 61 0.54 -14.99 -7.66
N PRO A 62 -0.11 -14.65 -6.53
CA PRO A 62 -0.90 -13.43 -6.45
C PRO A 62 0.04 -12.23 -6.46
N VAL A 63 -0.08 -11.40 -7.50
CA VAL A 63 0.68 -10.14 -7.63
C VAL A 63 -0.20 -9.00 -7.13
N PRO A 64 0.23 -8.22 -6.12
CA PRO A 64 -0.52 -7.09 -5.59
C PRO A 64 -0.42 -5.86 -6.52
N TYR A 65 -0.85 -6.01 -7.77
CA TYR A 65 -0.94 -4.92 -8.73
C TYR A 65 -2.15 -4.03 -8.38
N SER A 66 -1.94 -2.73 -8.27
CA SER A 66 -2.99 -1.74 -7.99
C SER A 66 -2.94 -0.63 -9.02
N GLU A 67 -4.08 -0.34 -9.64
CA GLU A 67 -4.28 0.84 -10.50
C GLU A 67 -4.79 2.04 -9.71
N HIS A 68 -4.98 1.87 -8.40
CA HIS A 68 -5.38 2.93 -7.48
C HIS A 68 -4.21 3.41 -6.65
N SER A 69 -4.22 4.70 -6.32
CA SER A 69 -3.26 5.30 -5.40
C SER A 69 -3.35 4.67 -4.01
N SER A 70 -2.21 4.29 -3.48
CA SER A 70 -2.04 3.96 -2.07
C SER A 70 -2.32 5.18 -1.19
N PHE A 71 -2.57 4.92 0.09
CA PHE A 71 -2.79 6.00 1.06
C PHE A 71 -1.58 6.95 1.18
N PHE A 72 -0.36 6.42 0.99
CA PHE A 72 0.85 7.23 0.93
C PHE A 72 0.85 8.18 -0.27
N GLU A 73 0.54 7.68 -1.47
CA GLU A 73 0.51 8.51 -2.69
C GLU A 73 -0.54 9.60 -2.59
N LEU A 74 -1.73 9.28 -2.05
CA LEU A 74 -2.76 10.28 -1.77
C LEU A 74 -2.29 11.33 -0.75
N THR A 75 -1.57 10.90 0.28
CA THR A 75 -0.98 11.82 1.27
C THR A 75 0.06 12.73 0.63
N CYS A 76 0.91 12.21 -0.26
CA CYS A 76 1.89 13.01 -0.99
C CYS A 76 1.17 14.05 -1.87
N PHE A 77 0.23 13.60 -2.70
CA PHE A 77 -0.58 14.46 -3.55
C PHE A 77 -1.27 15.59 -2.76
N ALA A 78 -1.91 15.26 -1.64
CA ALA A 78 -2.61 16.24 -0.79
C ALA A 78 -1.68 17.28 -0.15
N MET A 79 -0.39 16.95 -0.01
CA MET A 79 0.63 17.81 0.60
C MET A 79 1.44 18.62 -0.42
N SER A 80 1.46 18.21 -1.69
CA SER A 80 2.31 18.79 -2.74
C SER A 80 1.85 20.14 -3.29
N PHE A 81 0.60 20.55 -3.06
CA PHE A 81 0.11 21.84 -3.57
C PHE A 81 -1.03 22.41 -2.72
N GLU A 82 -1.34 23.69 -2.99
CA GLU A 82 -2.46 24.36 -2.35
C GLU A 82 -3.80 24.03 -3.05
N TRP A 83 -4.63 23.27 -2.34
CA TRP A 83 -6.02 23.01 -2.73
C TRP A 83 -7.01 23.77 -1.83
N GLY A 84 -8.12 24.22 -2.41
CA GLY A 84 -9.19 24.93 -1.69
C GLY A 84 -10.23 23.99 -1.05
N ARG A 85 -10.62 22.92 -1.75
CA ARG A 85 -11.53 21.88 -1.23
C ARG A 85 -11.19 20.53 -1.85
N MET A 86 -11.26 19.48 -1.04
CA MET A 86 -11.15 18.10 -1.49
C MET A 86 -12.51 17.40 -1.34
N ILE A 87 -12.97 16.74 -2.40
CA ILE A 87 -14.27 16.04 -2.45
C ILE A 87 -14.00 14.57 -2.77
N ALA A 88 -14.36 13.68 -1.85
CA ALA A 88 -14.23 12.24 -2.08
C ALA A 88 -15.31 11.74 -3.04
N THR A 89 -14.93 10.90 -4.00
CA THR A 89 -15.85 10.30 -5.00
C THR A 89 -16.10 8.81 -4.76
N VAL A 90 -15.25 8.16 -3.96
CA VAL A 90 -15.33 6.74 -3.60
C VAL A 90 -15.54 6.56 -2.10
N ASN A 91 -16.11 5.43 -1.68
CA ASN A 91 -16.44 5.14 -0.27
C ASN A 91 -17.34 6.21 0.39
N VAL A 92 -18.25 6.78 -0.40
CA VAL A 92 -19.18 7.83 0.05
C VAL A 92 -20.53 7.29 0.52
N GLY A 93 -20.78 5.98 0.44
CA GLY A 93 -22.07 5.37 0.78
C GLY A 93 -22.42 5.42 2.26
N SER A 94 -21.41 5.37 3.15
CA SER A 94 -21.60 5.41 4.60
C SER A 94 -21.15 6.74 5.21
N GLU A 95 -21.95 7.30 6.12
CA GLU A 95 -21.55 8.48 6.92
C GLU A 95 -20.27 8.24 7.70
N ARG A 96 -20.11 7.02 8.25
CA ARG A 96 -18.92 6.64 9.01
C ARG A 96 -17.66 6.73 8.14
N GLU A 97 -17.73 6.30 6.89
CA GLU A 97 -16.60 6.33 5.95
C GLU A 97 -16.31 7.75 5.48
N ARG A 98 -17.35 8.53 5.15
CA ARG A 98 -17.22 9.96 4.87
C ARG A 98 -16.53 10.69 6.03
N GLY A 99 -16.92 10.41 7.27
CA GLY A 99 -16.30 10.99 8.47
C GLY A 99 -14.84 10.57 8.67
N LYS A 100 -14.46 9.34 8.30
CA LYS A 100 -13.04 8.90 8.32
C LYS A 100 -12.21 9.67 7.28
N MET A 101 -12.70 9.79 6.06
CA MET A 101 -12.02 10.54 5.00
C MET A 101 -11.93 12.03 5.34
N GLY A 102 -13.01 12.63 5.83
CA GLY A 102 -13.02 14.04 6.24
C GLY A 102 -11.96 14.37 7.29
N ARG A 103 -11.78 13.50 8.30
CA ARG A 103 -10.71 13.65 9.29
C ARG A 103 -9.30 13.64 8.68
N TRP A 104 -9.08 12.85 7.62
CA TRP A 104 -7.79 12.83 6.93
C TRP A 104 -7.58 14.10 6.09
N VAL A 105 -8.61 14.55 5.38
CA VAL A 105 -8.57 15.81 4.60
C VAL A 105 -8.24 17.00 5.50
N GLU A 106 -8.89 17.11 6.67
CA GLU A 106 -8.61 18.14 7.66
C GLU A 106 -7.17 18.06 8.19
N ARG A 107 -6.67 16.84 8.40
CA ARG A 107 -5.29 16.62 8.88
C ARG A 107 -4.26 17.01 7.83
N TRP A 108 -4.48 16.69 6.56
CA TRP A 108 -3.64 17.14 5.45
C TRP A 108 -3.66 18.66 5.34
N GLU A 109 -4.82 19.30 5.43
CA GLU A 109 -4.93 20.76 5.37
C GLU A 109 -4.14 21.43 6.50
N ARG A 110 -4.32 20.95 7.73
CA ARG A 110 -3.64 21.48 8.92
C ARG A 110 -2.13 21.33 8.81
N GLU A 111 -1.67 20.16 8.38
CA GLU A 111 -0.23 19.91 8.21
C GLU A 111 0.35 20.77 7.08
N ARG A 112 -0.33 20.87 5.94
CA ARG A 112 0.10 21.73 4.84
C ARG A 112 0.21 23.18 5.30
N LYS A 113 -0.81 23.72 5.98
CA LYS A 113 -0.77 25.08 6.56
C LYS A 113 0.37 25.26 7.57
N ARG A 114 0.66 24.25 8.40
CA ARG A 114 1.80 24.27 9.34
C ARG A 114 3.11 24.39 8.57
N VAL A 115 3.31 23.53 7.58
CA VAL A 115 4.51 23.48 6.76
C VAL A 115 4.68 24.73 5.90
N THR A 116 3.62 25.28 5.30
CA THR A 116 3.67 26.53 4.53
C THR A 116 3.97 27.74 5.43
N LYS A 117 3.44 27.76 6.68
CA LYS A 117 3.74 28.83 7.64
C LYS A 117 5.18 28.78 8.14
N GLU A 118 5.68 27.59 8.44
CA GLU A 118 7.09 27.36 8.80
C GLU A 118 8.02 27.61 7.60
N GLY A 119 7.58 27.27 6.38
CA GLY A 119 8.27 27.49 5.11
C GLY A 119 8.29 28.94 4.62
N LYS A 120 7.88 29.93 5.42
CA LYS A 120 8.11 31.36 5.13
C LYS A 120 9.60 31.72 5.04
N GLU A 121 10.52 30.79 5.33
CA GLU A 121 11.94 30.83 4.93
C GLU A 121 12.22 30.26 3.52
N GLY A 122 11.24 30.30 2.60
CA GLY A 122 11.48 30.15 1.16
C GLY A 122 11.72 28.73 0.62
N ARG A 123 11.39 27.67 1.39
CA ARG A 123 11.42 26.30 0.86
C ARG A 123 10.00 25.79 0.62
N GLU A 124 9.65 25.63 -0.65
CA GLU A 124 8.50 24.85 -1.08
C GLU A 124 8.61 23.44 -0.49
N TYR A 125 7.58 22.97 0.21
CA TYR A 125 7.59 21.63 0.77
C TYR A 125 7.37 20.62 -0.35
N VAL A 126 8.48 20.11 -0.85
CA VAL A 126 8.49 19.04 -1.84
C VAL A 126 8.64 17.71 -1.11
N VAL A 127 7.63 16.86 -1.21
CA VAL A 127 7.75 15.47 -0.75
C VAL A 127 8.76 14.77 -1.66
N PRO A 128 9.85 14.20 -1.11
CA PRO A 128 10.88 13.57 -1.93
C PRO A 128 10.29 12.39 -2.71
N SER A 129 10.74 12.23 -3.96
CA SER A 129 10.38 11.07 -4.77
C SER A 129 10.79 9.78 -4.05
N ARG A 130 9.95 8.75 -4.16
CA ARG A 130 10.20 7.47 -3.51
C ARG A 130 11.34 6.70 -4.18
N LYS A 131 11.45 6.83 -5.50
CA LYS A 131 12.51 6.31 -6.38
C LYS A 131 12.59 7.24 -7.59
N GLU A 132 13.79 7.47 -8.09
CA GLU A 132 14.00 8.33 -9.27
C GLU A 132 13.47 7.68 -10.56
N ASP A 133 13.50 6.35 -10.63
CA ASP A 133 13.07 5.58 -11.81
C ASP A 133 11.60 5.15 -11.78
N TYR A 134 10.82 5.64 -10.82
CA TYR A 134 9.41 5.29 -10.68
C TYR A 134 8.59 6.42 -11.31
N TRP A 135 8.14 6.18 -12.54
CA TRP A 135 7.22 7.05 -13.27
C TRP A 135 5.78 6.81 -12.83
#